data_AF-A0A7T8GLB6-F1
#
_entry.id   AF-A0A7T8GLB6-F1
#
_cell.length_a   1.000
_cell.length_b   1.000
_cell.length_c   1.000
_cell.angle_alpha   90.00
_cell.angle_beta   90.00
_cell.angle_gamma   90.00
#
_symmetry.space_group_name_H-M   'P 1'
#
loop_
_entity.id
_entity.type
_entity.pdbx_description
1 polymer ?
#
loop_
_entity_poly.entity_id
_entity_poly.type
_entity_poly.pdbx_seq_one_letter_code
_entity_poly.pdbx_strand_id
1 'polypeptide(L)'
;MALTLGAAALANSGTTPITITTTIGALVVNGYAIAADGTITVDYTYTLSDNQDHSSSTVNDDFTLVVTDTDGDTTTDVLNISIVDGCAD
;
A
#
# COMPACT_ATOMS: atom_id res chain seq x y z
N MET A 1 10.89 1.22 2.18
CA MET A 1 11.02 0.50 0.88
C MET A 1 10.05 1.17 -0.08
N ALA A 2 10.43 1.45 -1.33
CA ALA A 2 9.55 2.12 -2.29
C ALA A 2 9.16 1.16 -3.41
N LEU A 3 7.85 1.07 -3.70
CA LEU A 3 7.34 0.37 -4.88
C LEU A 3 6.98 1.39 -5.95
N THR A 4 7.47 1.16 -7.17
CA THR A 4 7.03 1.91 -8.36
C THR A 4 5.90 1.15 -9.06
N LEU A 5 4.72 1.77 -9.08
CA LEU A 5 3.52 1.35 -9.78
C LEU A 5 3.42 2.11 -11.10
N GLY A 6 3.83 1.47 -12.19
CA GLY A 6 3.59 2.01 -13.53
C GLY A 6 2.13 1.87 -13.93
N ALA A 7 1.65 2.75 -14.82
CA ALA A 7 0.27 2.75 -15.32
C ALA A 7 -0.23 1.36 -15.78
N ALA A 8 0.60 0.59 -16.50
CA ALA A 8 0.23 -0.76 -16.94
C ALA A 8 0.09 -1.74 -15.76
N ALA A 9 1.02 -1.73 -14.81
CA ALA A 9 0.93 -2.60 -13.64
C ALA A 9 -0.32 -2.28 -12.81
N LEU A 10 -0.60 -0.98 -12.60
CA LEU A 10 -1.80 -0.53 -11.90
C LEU A 10 -3.07 -0.94 -12.68
N ALA A 11 -3.07 -0.80 -14.01
CA ALA A 11 -4.17 -1.22 -14.88
C ALA A 11 -4.49 -2.72 -14.79
N ASN A 12 -3.47 -3.54 -14.58
CA ASN A 12 -3.59 -4.99 -14.46
C ASN A 12 -3.82 -5.50 -13.03
N SER A 13 -3.78 -4.61 -12.02
CA SER A 13 -3.85 -4.99 -10.59
C SER A 13 -5.09 -5.81 -10.20
N GLY A 14 -6.23 -5.61 -10.89
CA GLY A 14 -7.46 -6.38 -10.67
C GLY A 14 -7.38 -7.86 -11.04
N THR A 15 -6.49 -8.22 -11.97
CA THR A 15 -6.28 -9.61 -12.44
C THR A 15 -4.90 -10.16 -12.08
N THR A 16 -3.96 -9.26 -11.81
CA THR A 16 -2.58 -9.57 -11.46
C THR A 16 -2.20 -8.69 -10.27
N PRO A 17 -2.59 -9.10 -9.05
CA PRO A 17 -2.34 -8.31 -7.84
C PRO A 17 -0.85 -8.06 -7.63
N ILE A 18 -0.54 -6.90 -7.05
CA ILE A 18 0.83 -6.45 -6.79
C ILE A 18 1.08 -6.54 -5.28
N THR A 19 2.06 -7.34 -4.88
CA THR A 19 2.38 -7.57 -3.47
C THR A 19 3.62 -6.79 -3.04
N ILE A 20 3.51 -6.09 -1.92
CA ILE A 20 4.60 -5.40 -1.22
C ILE A 20 4.74 -6.02 0.16
N THR A 21 5.89 -6.62 0.45
CA THR A 21 6.15 -7.25 1.76
C THR A 21 7.14 -6.40 2.56
N THR A 22 6.80 -6.10 3.80
CA THR A 22 7.73 -5.53 4.79
C THR A 22 8.12 -6.61 5.79
N THR A 23 8.85 -6.22 6.84
CA THR A 23 9.14 -7.10 7.97
C THR A 23 7.92 -7.30 8.89
N ILE A 24 6.89 -6.44 8.78
CA ILE A 24 5.72 -6.42 9.67
C ILE A 24 4.51 -7.07 8.99
N GLY A 25 4.29 -6.80 7.70
CA GLY A 25 3.14 -7.31 6.98
C GLY A 25 3.30 -7.32 5.47
N ALA A 26 2.17 -7.55 4.80
CA ALA A 26 2.08 -7.54 3.36
C ALA A 26 0.90 -6.70 2.88
N LEU A 27 1.15 -5.78 1.96
CA LEU A 27 0.15 -5.02 1.22
C LEU A 27 -0.04 -5.65 -0.16
N VAL A 28 -1.29 -5.95 -0.52
CA VAL A 28 -1.64 -6.47 -1.84
C VAL A 28 -2.55 -5.47 -2.52
N VAL A 29 -2.04 -4.79 -3.55
CA VAL A 29 -2.84 -3.94 -4.44
C VAL A 29 -3.58 -4.85 -5.41
N ASN A 30 -4.91 -4.78 -5.40
CA ASN A 30 -5.79 -5.72 -6.11
C ASN A 30 -6.85 -5.02 -6.96
N GLY A 31 -6.72 -3.72 -7.18
CA GLY A 31 -7.63 -2.97 -8.03
C GLY A 31 -7.29 -1.49 -8.08
N TYR A 32 -7.93 -0.81 -9.01
CA TYR A 32 -7.97 0.64 -9.07
C TYR A 32 -9.23 1.09 -9.82
N ALA A 33 -9.63 2.34 -9.58
CA ALA A 33 -10.71 3.00 -10.31
C ALA A 33 -10.28 4.41 -10.70
N ILE A 34 -10.79 4.88 -11.84
CA ILE A 34 -10.62 6.27 -12.29
C ILE A 34 -12.00 6.94 -12.26
N ALA A 35 -12.13 8.02 -11.50
CA ALA A 35 -13.31 8.86 -11.48
C ALA A 35 -13.35 9.78 -12.72
N ALA A 36 -14.52 10.36 -13.01
CA ALA A 36 -14.70 11.22 -14.18
C ALA A 36 -13.84 12.51 -14.15
N ASP A 37 -13.40 12.94 -12.96
CA ASP A 37 -12.50 14.08 -12.75
C ASP A 37 -11.01 13.72 -12.87
N GLY A 38 -10.69 12.45 -13.16
CA GLY A 38 -9.33 11.94 -13.26
C GLY A 38 -8.76 11.44 -11.93
N THR A 39 -9.50 11.51 -10.81
CA THR A 39 -9.05 10.96 -9.53
C THR A 39 -8.88 9.45 -9.63
N ILE A 40 -7.69 8.97 -9.25
CA ILE A 40 -7.37 7.54 -9.18
C ILE A 40 -7.55 7.07 -7.73
N THR A 41 -8.34 6.02 -7.52
CA THR A 41 -8.44 5.29 -6.25
C THR A 41 -7.80 3.93 -6.42
N VAL A 42 -7.03 3.47 -5.43
CA VAL A 42 -6.33 2.19 -5.44
C VAL A 42 -6.93 1.28 -4.37
N ASP A 43 -7.34 0.08 -4.75
CA ASP A 43 -7.85 -0.93 -3.83
C ASP A 43 -6.69 -1.80 -3.33
N TYR A 44 -6.68 -2.08 -2.03
CA TYR A 44 -5.66 -2.91 -1.41
C TYR A 44 -6.18 -3.71 -0.21
N THR A 45 -5.50 -4.82 0.06
CA THR A 45 -5.62 -5.58 1.31
C THR A 45 -4.31 -5.54 2.05
N TYR A 46 -4.35 -5.30 3.37
CA TYR A 46 -3.19 -5.45 4.24
C TYR A 46 -3.37 -6.65 5.17
N THR A 47 -2.31 -7.45 5.31
CA THR A 47 -2.25 -8.56 6.26
C THR A 47 -1.03 -8.41 7.16
N LEU A 48 -1.27 -8.32 8.47
CA LEU A 48 -0.22 -8.37 9.48
C LEU A 48 0.34 -9.81 9.56
N SER A 49 1.67 -9.95 9.51
CA SER A 49 2.29 -11.28 9.46
C SER A 49 2.35 -11.97 10.83
N ASP A 50 2.52 -11.20 11.90
CA ASP A 50 2.50 -11.70 13.29
C ASP A 50 2.18 -10.55 14.26
N ASN A 51 1.88 -10.88 15.52
CA ASN A 51 1.70 -9.92 16.60
C ASN A 51 2.94 -9.03 16.74
N GLN A 52 2.72 -7.74 16.99
CA GLN A 52 3.80 -6.77 17.17
C GLN A 52 4.01 -6.46 18.65
N ASP A 53 5.26 -6.24 19.04
CA ASP A 53 5.62 -5.82 20.40
C ASP A 53 5.39 -4.32 20.58
N HIS A 54 4.45 -3.98 21.46
CA HIS A 54 4.09 -2.59 21.77
C HIS A 54 4.73 -2.08 23.07
N SER A 55 5.63 -2.86 23.71
CA SER A 55 6.23 -2.51 25.00
C SER A 55 7.11 -1.25 24.97
N SER A 56 7.57 -0.84 23.79
CA SER A 56 8.58 0.21 23.63
C SER A 56 8.13 1.43 22.82
N SER A 57 7.13 1.29 21.93
CA SER A 57 6.63 2.40 21.10
C SER A 57 5.40 1.98 20.26
N THR A 58 4.81 2.97 19.59
CA THR A 58 3.83 2.73 18.51
C THR A 58 4.47 1.98 17.36
N VAL A 59 3.74 1.01 16.80
CA VAL A 59 4.21 0.23 15.65
C VAL A 59 3.47 0.68 14.39
N ASN A 60 4.24 1.03 13.35
CA ASN A 60 3.74 1.46 12.06
C ASN A 60 4.40 0.65 10.94
N ASP A 61 3.63 0.41 9.88
CA ASP A 61 4.11 -0.19 8.64
C ASP A 61 3.89 0.79 7.48
N ASP A 62 4.99 1.27 6.91
CA ASP A 62 4.99 2.38 5.96
C ASP A 62 5.26 1.89 4.54
N PHE A 63 4.33 2.21 3.64
CA PHE A 63 4.40 1.84 2.22
C PHE A 63 4.58 3.09 1.37
N THR A 64 5.79 3.30 0.84
CA THR A 64 6.02 4.36 -0.15
C THR A 64 5.55 3.88 -1.52
N LEU A 65 4.54 4.56 -2.06
CA LEU A 65 3.96 4.31 -3.37
C LEU A 65 4.42 5.40 -4.34
N VAL A 66 5.04 4.99 -5.44
CA VAL A 66 5.39 5.88 -6.55
C VAL A 66 4.51 5.49 -7.73
N VAL A 67 3.62 6.38 -8.15
CA VAL A 67 2.75 6.17 -9.31
C VAL A 67 3.34 6.92 -10.50
N THR A 68 3.47 6.24 -11.63
CA THR A 68 3.91 6.82 -12.91
C THR A 68 2.76 6.78 -13.91
N ASP A 69 2.43 7.92 -14.51
CA ASP A 69 1.41 7.98 -15.56
C ASP A 69 1.96 7.55 -16.94
N THR A 70 1.19 7.80 -18.00
CA THR A 70 1.54 7.35 -19.35
C THR A 70 2.54 8.23 -20.09
N ASP A 71 2.74 9.48 -19.68
CA ASP A 71 3.72 10.37 -20.30
C ASP A 71 5.06 10.43 -19.52
N GLY A 72 5.06 9.81 -18.34
CA GLY A 72 6.27 9.53 -17.55
C GLY A 72 6.35 10.35 -16.27
N ASP A 73 5.36 11.20 -16.00
CA ASP A 73 5.29 11.96 -14.76
C ASP A 73 5.06 11.02 -13.57
N THR A 74 5.66 11.39 -12.43
CA THR A 74 5.62 10.58 -11.20
C THR A 74 5.07 11.37 -10.02
N THR A 75 4.22 10.73 -9.23
CA THR A 75 3.79 11.20 -7.92
C THR A 75 4.18 10.16 -6.88
N THR A 76 4.61 10.63 -5.71
CA THR A 76 4.99 9.77 -4.58
C THR A 76 4.14 10.11 -3.38
N ASP A 77 3.65 9.09 -2.68
CA ASP A 77 2.99 9.23 -1.39
C ASP A 77 3.36 8.07 -0.45
N VAL A 78 3.07 8.22 0.84
CA VAL A 78 3.30 7.19 1.86
C VAL A 78 1.97 6.79 2.48
N LEU A 79 1.61 5.52 2.32
CA LEU A 79 0.53 4.90 3.09
C LEU A 79 1.10 4.41 4.42
N ASN A 80 0.72 5.07 5.51
CA ASN A 80 1.08 4.67 6.87
C ASN A 80 -0.02 3.78 7.45
N ILE A 81 0.32 2.54 7.82
CA ILE A 81 -0.59 1.63 8.51
C ILE A 81 -0.19 1.57 9.98
N SER A 82 -1.06 2.09 10.87
CA SER A 82 -0.85 2.00 12.32
C SER A 82 -1.31 0.65 12.83
N ILE A 83 -0.42 -0.08 13.51
CA ILE A 83 -0.76 -1.31 14.22
C ILE A 83 -1.14 -0.93 15.64
N VAL A 84 -2.28 -1.41 16.10
CA VAL A 84 -2.80 -1.18 17.45
C VAL A 84 -2.83 -2.50 18.21
N ASP A 85 -2.51 -2.45 19.50
CA ASP A 85 -2.66 -3.61 20.37
C ASP A 85 -4.15 -3.94 20.56
N GLY A 86 -4.47 -5.23 20.50
CA GLY A 86 -5.81 -5.78 20.68
C GLY A 86 -6.13 -6.15 22.12
N CYS A 87 -5.13 -6.14 23.01
CA CYS A 87 -5.34 -6.20 24.46
C CYS A 87 -5.69 -4.80 24.98
N ALA A 88 -6.73 -4.67 25.80
CA ALA A 88 -6.83 -3.48 26.64
C ALA A 88 -5.69 -3.55 27.67
N ASP A 89 -4.89 -2.49 27.82
CA ASP A 89 -3.93 -2.34 28.92
C ASP A 89 -4.54 -2.72 30.29
#